data_AF-A0A957Y701-F1
#
_entry.id   AF-A0A957Y701-F1
#
_cell.length_a   1.000
_cell.length_b   1.000
_cell.length_c   1.000
_cell.angle_alpha   90.00
_cell.angle_beta   90.00
_cell.angle_gamma   90.00
#
_symmetry.space_group_name_H-M   'P 1'
#
loop_
_entity.id
_entity.type
_entity.pdbx_description
1 polymer ?
#
loop_
_entity_poly.entity_id
_entity_poly.type
_entity_poly.pdbx_seq_one_letter_code
_entity_poly.pdbx_strand_id
1 'polypeptide(L)'
;HDLWHTWIDSDTEVFAPEHLAFEATSVLRNHVYRGLISPAAGRLAFDALRAQPIALVSSRILNERTWELAEQFNRPTAYDVYYVALAEALNCDLWTADRRLVTAVHQTLPWVRWLGETQSAQPGA
;
A
#
# COMPACT_ATOMS: atom_id res chain seq x y z
N HIS A 1 -7.59 9.84 -9.32
CA HIS A 1 -6.73 10.64 -8.41
C HIS A 1 -7.52 11.10 -7.18
N ASP A 2 -8.80 10.73 -7.06
CA ASP A 2 -9.72 11.36 -6.12
C ASP A 2 -9.74 10.68 -4.74
N LEU A 3 -9.46 9.38 -4.65
CA LEU A 3 -9.61 8.62 -3.40
C LEU A 3 -8.67 9.08 -2.28
N TRP A 4 -7.40 9.35 -2.60
CA TRP A 4 -6.42 9.81 -1.61
C TRP A 4 -6.78 11.20 -1.08
N HIS A 5 -7.22 12.10 -1.96
CA HIS A 5 -7.69 13.42 -1.57
C HIS A 5 -8.95 13.32 -0.70
N THR A 6 -9.92 12.48 -1.08
CA THR A 6 -11.11 12.23 -0.27
C THR A 6 -10.74 11.77 1.13
N TRP A 7 -9.80 10.82 1.27
CA TRP A 7 -9.37 10.34 2.58
C TRP A 7 -8.69 11.41 3.43
N ILE A 8 -7.84 12.24 2.82
CA ILE A 8 -7.23 13.39 3.50
C ILE A 8 -8.33 14.36 3.96
N ASP A 9 -9.25 14.71 3.07
CA ASP A 9 -10.31 15.69 3.34
C ASP A 9 -11.32 15.18 4.39
N SER A 10 -11.52 13.86 4.47
CA SER A 10 -12.38 13.22 5.47
C SER A 10 -11.64 12.74 6.72
N ASP A 11 -10.38 13.15 6.91
CA ASP A 11 -9.54 12.77 8.06
C ASP A 11 -9.49 11.24 8.31
N THR A 12 -9.44 10.48 7.21
CA THR A 12 -9.32 9.03 7.27
C THR A 12 -7.89 8.64 7.59
N GLU A 13 -7.72 7.87 8.67
CA GLU A 13 -6.41 7.35 9.05
C GLU A 13 -5.89 6.34 8.02
N VAL A 14 -4.65 6.53 7.60
CA VAL A 14 -3.97 5.64 6.66
C VAL A 14 -2.83 4.94 7.36
N PHE A 15 -2.81 3.62 7.25
CA PHE A 15 -1.79 2.77 7.85
C PHE A 15 -0.97 2.06 6.77
N ALA A 16 0.30 1.82 7.07
CA ALA A 16 1.14 0.93 6.27
C ALA A 16 2.16 0.22 7.16
N PRO A 17 2.67 -0.96 6.76
CA PRO A 17 3.81 -1.56 7.42
C PRO A 17 5.07 -0.68 7.27
N GLU A 18 5.97 -0.70 8.27
CA GLU A 18 7.22 0.07 8.26
C GLU A 18 8.08 -0.13 7.01
N HIS A 19 8.04 -1.30 6.36
CA HIS A 19 8.83 -1.56 5.16
C HIS A 19 8.42 -0.69 3.95
N LEU A 20 7.23 -0.09 3.93
CA LEU A 20 6.82 0.90 2.92
C LEU A 20 7.87 2.03 2.80
N ALA A 21 8.38 2.52 3.92
CA ALA A 21 9.34 3.62 3.93
C ALA A 21 10.64 3.23 3.22
N PHE A 22 11.10 1.99 3.42
CA PHE A 22 12.31 1.46 2.80
C PHE A 22 12.11 1.24 1.30
N GLU A 23 10.99 0.64 0.91
CA GLU A 23 10.63 0.39 -0.48
C GLU A 23 10.52 1.69 -1.27
N ALA A 24 9.71 2.63 -0.79
CA ALA A 24 9.46 3.89 -1.47
C ALA A 24 10.73 4.75 -1.57
N THR A 25 11.55 4.81 -0.51
CA THR A 25 12.85 5.50 -0.55
C THR A 25 13.78 4.88 -1.58
N SER A 26 13.87 3.55 -1.61
CA SER A 26 14.72 2.82 -2.55
C SER A 26 14.26 3.02 -3.99
N VAL A 27 12.96 2.99 -4.25
CA VAL A 27 12.35 3.25 -5.56
C VAL A 27 12.69 4.65 -6.04
N LEU A 28 12.45 5.69 -5.22
CA LEU A 28 12.74 7.08 -5.59
C LEU A 28 14.23 7.29 -5.87
N ARG A 29 15.10 6.77 -4.99
CA ARG A 29 16.56 6.88 -5.17
C ARG A 29 17.04 6.17 -6.44
N ASN A 30 16.47 5.02 -6.77
CA ASN A 30 16.76 4.26 -7.99
C ASN A 30 16.31 5.03 -9.24
N HIS A 31 15.14 5.67 -9.21
CA HIS A 31 14.68 6.50 -10.33
C HIS A 31 15.64 7.66 -10.62
N VAL A 32 16.15 8.33 -9.58
CA VAL A 32 17.20 9.36 -9.74
C VAL A 32 18.49 8.76 -10.30
N TYR A 33 18.94 7.62 -9.74
CA TYR A 33 20.17 6.96 -10.19
C TYR A 33 20.14 6.61 -11.68
N ARG A 34 19.00 6.10 -12.16
CA ARG A 34 18.79 5.69 -13.55
C ARG A 34 18.46 6.85 -14.48
N GLY A 35 18.39 8.08 -13.98
CA GLY A 35 18.05 9.27 -14.78
C GLY A 35 16.59 9.32 -15.24
N LEU A 36 15.68 8.54 -14.62
CA LEU A 36 14.25 8.56 -14.94
C LEU A 36 13.57 9.85 -14.43
N ILE A 37 14.11 10.42 -13.34
CA ILE A 37 13.74 11.72 -12.80
C ILE A 37 15.00 12.50 -12.44
N SER A 38 14.93 13.83 -12.44
CA SER A 38 16.05 14.67 -12.03
C SER A 38 16.33 14.52 -10.52
N PRO A 39 17.56 14.81 -10.05
CA PRO A 39 17.87 14.82 -8.62
C PRO A 39 16.95 15.74 -7.81
N ALA A 40 16.61 16.91 -8.36
CA ALA A 40 15.70 17.86 -7.73
C ALA A 40 14.27 17.31 -7.62
N ALA A 41 13.75 16.69 -8.69
CA ALA A 41 12.44 16.06 -8.67
C ALA A 41 12.40 14.88 -7.69
N GLY A 42 13.45 14.06 -7.64
CA GLY A 42 13.55 12.97 -6.67
C GLY A 42 13.59 13.44 -5.22
N ARG A 43 14.30 14.53 -4.93
CA ARG A 43 14.30 15.14 -3.59
C ARG A 43 12.91 15.65 -3.22
N LEU A 44 12.26 16.38 -4.13
CA LEU A 44 10.90 16.87 -3.92
C LEU A 44 9.91 15.72 -3.65
N ALA A 45 9.98 14.64 -4.43
CA ALA A 45 9.13 13.47 -4.24
C ALA A 45 9.39 12.77 -2.90
N PHE A 46 10.65 12.68 -2.47
CA PHE A 46 11.01 12.10 -1.17
C PHE A 46 10.50 12.94 0.00
N ASP A 47 10.62 14.28 -0.09
CA ASP A 47 10.10 15.19 0.93
C ASP A 47 8.56 15.13 0.98
N ALA A 48 7.90 15.05 -0.19
CA ALA A 48 6.45 14.89 -0.28
C ALA A 48 5.96 13.55 0.29
N LEU A 49 6.68 12.45 0.06
CA LEU A 49 6.39 11.14 0.64
C LEU A 49 6.46 11.18 2.18
N ARG A 50 7.50 11.80 2.74
CA ARG A 50 7.68 11.95 4.19
C ARG A 50 6.62 12.83 4.85
N ALA A 51 6.01 13.74 4.10
CA ALA A 51 4.95 14.61 4.58
C ALA A 51 3.56 13.94 4.54
N GLN A 52 3.43 12.74 3.98
CA GLN A 52 2.14 12.04 3.94
C GLN A 52 1.73 11.59 5.34
N PRO A 53 0.43 11.74 5.71
CA PRO A 53 -0.10 11.33 7.00
C PRO A 53 -0.32 9.80 7.05
N ILE A 54 0.75 9.02 6.87
CA ILE A 54 0.72 7.55 6.91
C ILE A 54 1.30 7.09 8.25
N ALA A 55 0.49 6.43 9.06
CA ALA A 55 0.91 5.76 10.27
C ALA A 55 1.67 4.46 9.92
N LEU A 56 2.98 4.47 10.13
CA LEU A 56 3.82 3.29 9.92
C LEU A 56 3.77 2.37 11.13
N VAL A 57 3.40 1.10 10.90
CA VAL A 57 3.26 0.08 11.94
C VAL A 57 4.40 -0.94 11.84
N SER A 58 5.04 -1.22 12.97
CA SER A 58 6.16 -2.16 13.04
C SER A 58 5.76 -3.54 12.54
N SER A 59 6.41 -4.02 11.47
CA SER A 59 6.10 -5.32 10.87
C SER A 59 6.38 -6.49 11.82
N ARG A 60 7.24 -6.32 12.83
CA ARG A 60 7.62 -7.38 13.79
C ARG A 60 6.42 -8.04 14.48
N ILE A 61 5.38 -7.26 14.79
CA ILE A 61 4.18 -7.80 15.48
C ILE A 61 3.28 -8.61 14.54
N LEU A 62 3.52 -8.53 13.22
CA LEU A 62 2.71 -9.16 12.19
C LEU A 62 3.35 -10.42 11.60
N ASN A 63 4.61 -10.73 11.95
CA ASN A 63 5.40 -11.78 11.28
C ASN A 63 4.70 -13.15 11.26
N GLU A 64 4.19 -13.60 12.40
CA GLU A 64 3.52 -14.90 12.53
C GLU A 64 2.26 -14.95 11.68
N ARG A 65 1.39 -13.94 11.84
CA ARG A 65 0.15 -13.89 11.06
C ARG A 65 0.40 -13.75 9.55
N THR A 66 1.43 -13.00 9.18
CA THR A 66 1.85 -12.84 7.78
C THR A 66 2.30 -14.17 7.19
N TRP A 67 3.03 -14.99 7.95
CA TRP A 67 3.45 -16.33 7.53
C TRP A 67 2.24 -17.23 7.26
N GLU A 68 1.29 -17.30 8.19
CA GLU A 68 0.07 -18.10 8.05
C GLU A 68 -0.75 -17.69 6.82
N LEU A 69 -0.92 -16.38 6.60
CA LEU A 69 -1.62 -15.86 5.43
C LEU A 69 -0.87 -16.18 4.13
N ALA A 70 0.46 -16.10 4.13
CA ALA A 70 1.26 -16.45 2.97
C ALA A 70 1.14 -17.93 2.61
N GLU A 71 1.11 -18.82 3.60
CA GLU A 71 0.82 -20.25 3.41
C GLU A 71 -0.61 -20.47 2.89
N GLN A 72 -1.60 -19.85 3.55
CA GLN A 72 -3.02 -19.99 3.20
C GLN A 72 -3.30 -19.57 1.75
N PHE A 73 -2.71 -18.48 1.29
CA PHE A 73 -2.90 -17.94 -0.06
C PHE A 73 -1.80 -18.35 -1.05
N ASN A 74 -0.94 -19.31 -0.67
CA ASN A 74 0.15 -19.85 -1.48
C ASN A 74 1.01 -18.76 -2.15
N ARG A 75 1.46 -17.79 -1.35
CA ARG A 75 2.25 -16.65 -1.81
C ARG A 75 3.74 -16.96 -1.78
N PRO A 76 4.50 -16.65 -2.85
CA PRO A 76 5.93 -16.95 -2.92
C PRO A 76 6.78 -16.02 -2.04
N THR A 77 6.24 -14.87 -1.66
CA THR A 77 6.88 -13.87 -0.80
C THR A 77 5.85 -13.29 0.16
N ALA A 78 6.30 -12.74 1.29
CA ALA A 78 5.44 -12.19 2.35
C ALA A 78 5.29 -10.66 2.34
N TYR A 79 6.03 -9.93 1.50
CA TYR A 79 6.04 -8.46 1.49
C TYR A 79 4.64 -7.86 1.27
N ASP A 80 3.96 -8.32 0.23
CA ASP A 80 2.57 -7.97 -0.09
C ASP A 80 1.59 -8.46 1.00
N VAL A 81 1.87 -9.61 1.61
CA VAL A 81 1.06 -10.21 2.67
C VAL A 81 1.11 -9.43 3.98
N TYR A 82 2.20 -8.74 4.31
CA TYR A 82 2.25 -7.90 5.50
C TYR A 82 1.19 -6.79 5.50
N TYR A 83 0.85 -6.25 4.32
CA TYR A 83 -0.24 -5.29 4.19
C TYR A 83 -1.59 -5.93 4.51
N VAL A 84 -1.79 -7.20 4.10
CA VAL A 84 -2.99 -7.99 4.42
C VAL A 84 -3.08 -8.24 5.93
N ALA A 85 -1.99 -8.71 6.55
CA ALA A 85 -1.94 -8.96 7.99
C ALA A 85 -2.18 -7.69 8.82
N LEU A 86 -1.65 -6.55 8.38
CA LEU A 86 -1.88 -5.27 9.05
C LEU A 86 -3.35 -4.85 8.96
N ALA A 87 -3.94 -4.91 7.77
CA ALA A 87 -5.34 -4.55 7.57
C ALA A 87 -6.30 -5.46 8.34
N GLU A 88 -5.99 -6.77 8.41
CA GLU A 88 -6.72 -7.72 9.25
C GLU A 88 -6.63 -7.34 10.75
N ALA A 89 -5.42 -7.04 11.23
CA ALA A 89 -5.20 -6.66 12.63
C ALA A 89 -5.89 -5.34 13.03
N LEU A 90 -6.01 -4.40 12.10
CA LEU A 90 -6.68 -3.12 12.30
C LEU A 90 -8.16 -3.15 11.93
N ASN A 91 -8.67 -4.28 11.43
CA ASN A 91 -10.03 -4.44 10.92
C ASN A 91 -10.43 -3.31 9.94
N CYS A 92 -9.57 -3.03 8.97
CA CYS A 92 -9.78 -1.98 7.96
C CYS A 92 -9.65 -2.54 6.53
N ASP A 93 -10.08 -1.74 5.54
CA ASP A 93 -9.87 -2.09 4.13
C ASP A 93 -8.38 -1.98 3.77
N LEU A 94 -7.88 -2.91 2.95
CA LEU A 94 -6.60 -2.79 2.27
C LEU A 94 -6.82 -2.31 0.85
N TRP A 95 -6.24 -1.17 0.48
CA TRP A 95 -6.22 -0.70 -0.90
C TRP A 95 -4.85 -0.89 -1.53
N THR A 96 -4.78 -1.64 -2.64
CA THR A 96 -3.50 -1.94 -3.31
C THR A 96 -3.59 -1.75 -4.83
N ALA A 97 -2.46 -1.34 -5.42
CA ALA A 97 -2.29 -1.34 -6.87
C ALA A 97 -1.93 -2.74 -7.42
N ASP A 98 -1.58 -3.69 -6.55
CA ASP A 98 -1.24 -5.06 -6.95
C ASP A 98 -2.50 -5.89 -7.20
N ARG A 99 -2.92 -5.92 -8.46
CA ARG A 99 -4.06 -6.74 -8.92
C ARG A 99 -3.83 -8.25 -8.70
N ARG A 100 -2.58 -8.72 -8.68
CA ARG A 100 -2.26 -10.14 -8.45
C ARG A 100 -2.47 -10.52 -6.99
N LEU A 101 -2.20 -9.61 -6.06
CA LEU A 101 -2.56 -9.80 -4.64
C LEU A 101 -4.07 -9.89 -4.50
N VAL A 102 -4.81 -8.89 -5.01
CA VAL A 102 -6.28 -8.85 -4.93
C VAL A 102 -6.90 -10.14 -5.47
N THR A 103 -6.52 -10.52 -6.70
CA THR A 103 -7.03 -11.76 -7.32
C THR A 103 -6.78 -13.01 -6.47
N ALA A 104 -5.65 -13.07 -5.76
CA ALA A 104 -5.28 -14.23 -4.98
C ALA A 104 -6.08 -14.36 -3.66
N VAL A 105 -6.55 -13.25 -3.09
CA VAL A 105 -7.12 -13.25 -1.73
C VAL A 105 -8.59 -12.81 -1.67
N HIS A 106 -9.09 -12.06 -2.65
CA HIS A 106 -10.39 -11.36 -2.58
C HIS A 106 -11.59 -12.30 -2.39
N GLN A 107 -11.53 -13.55 -2.85
CA GLN A 107 -12.61 -14.52 -2.62
C GLN A 107 -12.82 -14.83 -1.13
N THR A 108 -11.75 -14.76 -0.34
CA THR A 108 -11.75 -15.02 1.11
C THR A 108 -11.73 -13.71 1.91
N LEU A 109 -11.03 -12.69 1.40
CA LEU A 109 -10.78 -11.40 2.05
C LEU A 109 -11.36 -10.26 1.19
N PRO A 110 -12.68 -10.04 1.20
CA PRO A 110 -13.33 -9.05 0.33
C PRO A 110 -12.95 -7.59 0.67
N TRP A 111 -12.32 -7.36 1.82
CA TRP A 111 -11.79 -6.05 2.24
C TRP A 111 -10.44 -5.72 1.59
N VAL A 112 -9.85 -6.64 0.81
CA VAL A 112 -8.67 -6.35 -0.02
C VAL A 112 -9.11 -5.85 -1.39
N ARG A 113 -8.99 -4.54 -1.63
CA ARG A 113 -9.56 -3.83 -2.77
C ARG A 113 -8.49 -3.38 -3.76
N TRP A 114 -8.83 -3.44 -5.04
CA TRP A 114 -7.96 -2.93 -6.09
C TRP A 114 -8.16 -1.43 -6.29
N LEU A 115 -7.08 -0.63 -6.21
CA LEU A 115 -7.14 0.82 -6.43
C LEU A 115 -7.73 1.20 -7.80
N GLY A 116 -7.57 0.34 -8.81
CA GLY A 116 -8.09 0.61 -10.16
C GLY A 116 -9.61 0.50 -10.31
N GLU A 117 -10.35 -0.07 -9.35
CA GLU A 117 -11.82 -0.13 -9.39
C GLU A 117 -12.47 1.25 -9.28
N THR A 118 -11.78 2.20 -8.63
CA THR A 118 -12.26 3.57 -8.46
C THR A 118 -12.32 4.38 -9.76
N GLN A 119 -11.80 3.85 -10.86
CA GLN A 119 -11.90 4.48 -12.19
C GLN A 119 -13.21 4.11 -12.92
N SER A 120 -14.04 3.22 -12.37
CA SER A 120 -15.27 2.73 -13.01
C SER A 120 -16.58 3.28 -12.42
N ALA A 121 -16.53 4.17 -11.43
CA ALA A 121 -17.72 4.80 -10.85
C ALA A 121 -17.82 6.28 -11.24
N GLN A 122 -18.15 6.54 -12.50
CA GLN A 122 -18.95 7.70 -12.88
C GLN A 122 -20.35 7.18 -13.28
N PRO A 123 -21.33 7.12 -12.36
CA PRO A 123 -22.72 7.15 -12.75
C PRO A 123 -23.07 8.59 -13.14
N GLY A 124 -23.68 8.74 -14.31
CA GLY A 124 -23.83 10.01 -15.01
C GLY A 124 -24.43 11.16 -14.20
N ALA A 125 -24.01 12.36 -14.60
CA ALA A 125 -24.76 13.60 -14.55
C ALA A 125 -24.57 14.30 -15.91
#